data_AF-A0A8J7VLS7-F1
#
_entry.id   AF-A0A8J7VLS7-F1
#
_cell.length_a   1.000
_cell.length_b   1.000
_cell.length_c   1.000
_cell.angle_alpha   90.00
_cell.angle_beta   90.00
_cell.angle_gamma   90.00
#
_symmetry.space_group_name_H-M   'P 1'
#
loop_
_entity.id
_entity.type
_entity.pdbx_description
1 polymer ?
#
loop_
_entity_poly.entity_id
_entity_poly.type
_entity_poly.pdbx_seq_one_letter_code
_entity_poly.pdbx_strand_id
1 'polypeptide(L)'
;KAPPTAGAGDADAFDSRCLHVLIEGAGADLLCCYRLLPLAGGATILSSYSAQFYDLTRLTDFAGPMLELGRFCLNPAVHDPDVLRIAWAAMTRIVDDKGIRLLFGCSSFAGADPAPHAEALAYLARHHLAPDEWSPGVKNSNAVAMTAKDVPRRALLGVPPLLRTYLRMGGWVSNHAVPDLELDTLHVFTGVEIDHIPAARARALRAMASA
;
A
#
# COMPACT_ATOMS: atom_id res chain seq x y z
N LYS A 1 26.18 10.96 -0.66
CA LYS A 1 25.60 11.61 -1.86
C LYS A 1 24.88 12.85 -1.37
N ALA A 2 25.06 14.01 -2.01
CA ALA A 2 24.41 15.27 -1.59
C ALA A 2 22.90 15.10 -1.43
N PRO A 3 22.23 15.86 -0.54
CA PRO A 3 20.77 15.86 -0.46
C PRO A 3 20.20 16.15 -1.86
N PRO A 4 19.08 15.53 -2.26
CA PRO A 4 18.46 15.84 -3.53
C PRO A 4 18.17 17.35 -3.56
N THR A 5 18.70 18.01 -4.58
CA THR A 5 18.42 19.40 -4.90
C THR A 5 16.91 19.56 -5.06
N ALA A 6 16.32 20.51 -4.34
CA ALA A 6 14.96 20.97 -4.60
C ALA A 6 14.82 21.26 -6.11
N GLY A 7 14.06 20.42 -6.83
CA GLY A 7 13.88 20.53 -8.28
C GLY A 7 14.03 19.24 -9.09
N ALA A 8 14.53 18.13 -8.54
CA ALA A 8 14.33 16.82 -9.15
C ALA A 8 12.96 16.29 -8.72
N GLY A 9 12.00 16.21 -9.65
CA GLY A 9 10.67 15.66 -9.34
C GLY A 9 10.77 14.21 -8.84
N ASP A 10 9.86 13.82 -7.94
CA ASP A 10 9.63 12.40 -7.58
C ASP A 10 8.96 11.71 -8.78
N ALA A 11 9.78 11.36 -9.77
CA ALA A 11 9.36 10.71 -11.00
C ALA A 11 10.24 9.47 -11.27
N ASP A 12 9.62 8.39 -11.74
CA ASP A 12 10.29 7.14 -12.10
C ASP A 12 9.71 6.53 -13.39
N ALA A 13 10.29 5.40 -13.82
CA ALA A 13 9.92 4.73 -15.07
C ALA A 13 8.47 4.21 -15.09
N PHE A 14 7.81 4.07 -13.93
CA PHE A 14 6.44 3.57 -13.83
C PHE A 14 5.41 4.65 -14.11
N ASP A 15 5.75 5.94 -13.97
CA ASP A 15 4.77 7.03 -14.05
C ASP A 15 4.03 7.08 -15.38
N SER A 16 4.71 6.77 -16.49
CA SER A 16 4.10 6.72 -17.83
C SER A 16 3.02 5.64 -17.99
N ARG A 17 3.02 4.63 -17.11
CA ARG A 17 2.06 3.51 -17.10
C ARG A 17 0.97 3.70 -16.05
N CYS A 18 1.13 4.68 -15.16
CA CYS A 18 0.21 4.90 -14.05
C CYS A 18 -0.94 5.83 -14.43
N LEU A 19 -2.09 5.58 -13.82
CA LEU A 19 -3.12 6.60 -13.63
C LEU A 19 -2.71 7.45 -12.43
N HIS A 20 -2.65 8.76 -12.62
CA HIS A 20 -2.34 9.71 -11.56
C HIS A 20 -3.63 10.32 -11.05
N VAL A 21 -3.87 10.20 -9.75
CA VAL A 21 -5.05 10.78 -9.10
C VAL A 21 -4.60 11.95 -8.25
N LEU A 22 -5.21 13.10 -8.52
CA LEU A 22 -5.00 14.34 -7.80
C LEU A 22 -6.32 14.75 -7.14
N ILE A 23 -6.24 15.12 -5.87
CA ILE A 23 -7.36 15.69 -5.12
C ILE A 23 -7.00 17.14 -4.85
N GLU A 24 -7.75 18.02 -5.49
CA GLU A 24 -7.52 19.46 -5.46
C GLU A 24 -8.59 20.15 -4.61
N GLY A 25 -8.16 21.16 -3.86
CA GLY A 25 -9.03 22.07 -3.14
C GLY A 25 -9.51 23.21 -4.03
N ALA A 26 -10.18 24.18 -3.41
CA ALA A 26 -10.48 25.44 -4.08
C ALA A 26 -9.18 26.09 -4.58
N GLY A 27 -9.20 26.64 -5.80
CA GLY A 27 -8.02 27.29 -6.37
C GLY A 27 -6.93 26.36 -6.89
N ALA A 28 -7.21 25.06 -7.06
CA ALA A 28 -6.26 24.03 -7.52
C ALA A 28 -5.12 23.72 -6.55
N ASP A 29 -5.35 23.93 -5.25
CA ASP A 29 -4.42 23.49 -4.20
C ASP A 29 -4.36 21.97 -4.12
N LEU A 30 -3.20 21.37 -4.36
CA LEU A 30 -3.03 19.91 -4.25
C LEU A 30 -3.10 19.46 -2.78
N LEU A 31 -4.15 18.72 -2.44
CA LEU A 31 -4.42 18.24 -1.08
C LEU A 31 -3.95 16.80 -0.87
N CYS A 32 -4.06 15.98 -1.91
CA CYS A 32 -3.61 14.59 -1.91
C CYS A 32 -3.29 14.13 -3.34
N CYS A 33 -2.29 13.27 -3.47
CA CYS A 33 -2.03 12.56 -4.71
C CYS A 33 -1.70 11.11 -4.44
N TYR A 34 -1.94 10.27 -5.45
CA TYR A 34 -1.46 8.90 -5.51
C TYR A 34 -1.43 8.44 -6.95
N ARG A 35 -0.68 7.36 -7.21
CA ARG A 35 -0.64 6.72 -8.52
C ARG A 35 -1.14 5.29 -8.45
N LEU A 36 -1.74 4.86 -9.55
CA LEU A 36 -2.28 3.54 -9.73
C LEU A 36 -1.68 2.90 -10.96
N LEU A 37 -1.06 1.73 -10.83
CA LEU A 37 -0.61 0.94 -11.97
C LEU A 37 -1.59 -0.22 -12.19
N PRO A 38 -2.45 -0.16 -13.22
CA PRO A 38 -3.33 -1.26 -13.57
C PRO A 38 -2.53 -2.40 -14.18
N LEU A 39 -2.86 -3.62 -13.78
CA LEU A 39 -2.28 -4.85 -14.30
C LEU A 39 -3.41 -5.78 -14.76
N ALA A 40 -3.23 -6.43 -15.90
CA ALA A 40 -4.23 -7.33 -16.46
C ALA A 40 -4.49 -8.56 -15.57
N GLY A 41 -3.50 -8.93 -14.75
CA GLY A 41 -3.58 -9.98 -13.74
C GLY A 41 -2.18 -10.43 -13.29
N GLY A 42 -2.14 -11.55 -12.56
CA GLY A 42 -0.92 -12.09 -11.96
C GLY A 42 0.26 -12.21 -12.93
N ALA A 43 0.02 -12.65 -14.17
CA ALA A 43 1.05 -12.78 -15.21
C ALA A 43 1.85 -11.49 -15.49
N THR A 44 1.31 -10.32 -15.14
CA THR A 44 1.97 -9.02 -15.35
C THR A 44 2.55 -8.41 -14.06
N ILE A 45 2.38 -9.06 -12.90
CA ILE A 45 2.78 -8.52 -11.60
C ILE A 45 4.28 -8.29 -11.45
N LEU A 46 5.11 -9.09 -12.10
CA LEU A 46 6.57 -8.94 -12.04
C LEU A 46 7.08 -7.64 -12.68
N SER A 47 6.21 -6.94 -13.43
CA SER A 47 6.49 -5.62 -14.01
C SER A 47 6.06 -4.44 -13.12
N SER A 48 5.67 -4.70 -11.87
CA SER A 48 5.20 -3.68 -10.92
C SER A 48 6.36 -3.03 -10.14
N TYR A 49 6.07 -1.91 -9.47
CA TYR A 49 7.03 -1.25 -8.60
C TYR A 49 7.45 -2.15 -7.42
N SER A 50 6.48 -2.79 -6.75
CA SER A 50 6.70 -3.70 -5.62
C SER A 50 7.56 -4.91 -6.00
N ALA A 51 7.50 -5.39 -7.24
CA ALA A 51 8.33 -6.49 -7.73
C ALA A 51 9.85 -6.18 -7.73
N GLN A 52 10.24 -4.90 -7.59
CA GLN A 52 11.64 -4.53 -7.40
C GLN A 52 12.17 -4.96 -6.02
N PHE A 53 11.30 -5.02 -5.00
CA PHE A 53 11.67 -5.26 -3.60
C PHE A 53 11.31 -6.65 -3.09
N TYR A 54 10.26 -7.25 -3.66
CA TYR A 54 9.70 -8.54 -3.25
C TYR A 54 9.78 -9.54 -4.40
N ASP A 55 9.94 -10.83 -4.06
CA ASP A 55 9.69 -11.90 -5.01
C ASP A 55 8.19 -12.17 -5.07
N LEU A 56 7.55 -11.72 -6.14
CA LEU A 56 6.11 -11.86 -6.37
C LEU A 56 5.75 -13.06 -7.25
N THR A 57 6.67 -14.03 -7.42
CA THR A 57 6.45 -15.19 -8.29
C THR A 57 5.18 -15.95 -7.94
N ARG A 58 4.85 -16.11 -6.65
CA ARG A 58 3.62 -16.81 -6.23
C ARG A 58 2.33 -16.10 -6.65
N LEU A 59 2.37 -14.77 -6.77
CA LEU A 59 1.23 -13.96 -7.20
C LEU A 59 1.03 -13.99 -8.72
N THR A 60 1.91 -14.64 -9.49
CA THR A 60 1.76 -14.75 -10.94
C THR A 60 0.53 -15.58 -11.34
N ASP A 61 0.08 -16.47 -10.46
CA ASP A 61 -1.11 -17.31 -10.64
C ASP A 61 -2.40 -16.63 -10.18
N PHE A 62 -2.34 -15.40 -9.63
CA PHE A 62 -3.54 -14.70 -9.17
C PHE A 62 -4.47 -14.35 -10.34
N ALA A 63 -5.72 -14.80 -10.26
CA ALA A 63 -6.70 -14.65 -11.32
C ALA A 63 -7.44 -13.30 -11.25
N GLY A 64 -7.34 -12.54 -12.34
CA GLY A 64 -8.12 -11.33 -12.57
C GLY A 64 -7.33 -10.03 -12.40
N PRO A 65 -7.93 -8.88 -12.77
CA PRO A 65 -7.23 -7.61 -12.80
C PRO A 65 -6.69 -7.19 -11.44
N MET A 66 -5.51 -6.57 -11.43
CA MET A 66 -4.84 -6.10 -10.22
C MET A 66 -4.55 -4.60 -10.33
N LEU A 67 -4.43 -3.94 -9.19
CA LEU A 67 -4.11 -2.52 -9.12
C LEU A 67 -3.01 -2.31 -8.08
N GLU A 68 -1.85 -1.84 -8.53
CA GLU A 68 -0.81 -1.41 -7.61
C GLU A 68 -1.06 0.05 -7.21
N LEU A 69 -1.13 0.32 -5.91
CA LEU A 69 -1.24 1.64 -5.33
C LEU A 69 0.10 2.07 -4.77
N GLY A 70 0.57 3.24 -5.21
CA GLY A 70 1.82 3.83 -4.74
C GLY A 70 1.73 5.35 -4.62
N ARG A 71 2.79 5.93 -4.04
CA ARG A 71 2.97 7.39 -3.88
C ARG A 71 1.76 8.08 -3.25
N PHE A 72 1.11 7.41 -2.30
CA PHE A 72 -0.03 7.99 -1.59
C PHE A 72 0.46 9.04 -0.61
N CYS A 73 0.27 10.30 -0.99
CA CYS A 73 0.74 11.47 -0.25
C CYS A 73 -0.43 12.37 0.11
N LEU A 74 -0.46 12.79 1.37
CA LEU A 74 -1.34 13.86 1.85
C LEU A 74 -0.50 15.11 2.06
N ASN A 75 -1.05 16.26 1.69
CA ASN A 75 -0.43 17.53 2.03
C ASN A 75 -0.41 17.66 3.56
N PRO A 76 0.77 17.80 4.20
CA PRO A 76 0.89 17.78 5.66
C PRO A 76 0.22 18.99 6.33
N ALA A 77 0.01 20.09 5.60
CA ALA A 77 -0.72 21.25 6.08
C ALA A 77 -2.25 21.05 6.09
N VAL A 78 -2.74 19.98 5.46
CA VAL A 78 -4.16 19.66 5.34
C VAL A 78 -4.54 18.62 6.38
N HIS A 79 -5.43 19.00 7.30
CA HIS A 79 -5.95 18.13 8.36
C HIS A 79 -7.44 17.78 8.14
N ASP A 80 -7.93 17.98 6.92
CA ASP A 80 -9.31 17.70 6.57
C ASP A 80 -9.52 16.18 6.31
N PRO A 81 -10.31 15.48 7.15
CA PRO A 81 -10.59 14.06 6.96
C PRO A 81 -11.36 13.75 5.68
N ASP A 82 -12.04 14.73 5.06
CA ASP A 82 -12.79 14.53 3.82
C ASP A 82 -11.87 14.29 2.62
N VAL A 83 -10.62 14.78 2.64
CA VAL A 83 -9.63 14.52 1.58
C VAL A 83 -9.37 13.02 1.46
N LEU A 84 -9.17 12.33 2.58
CA LEU A 84 -9.02 10.87 2.58
C LEU A 84 -10.30 10.17 2.15
N ARG A 85 -11.48 10.66 2.55
CA ARG A 85 -12.77 10.09 2.13
C ARG A 85 -12.94 10.16 0.62
N ILE A 86 -12.62 11.31 0.02
CA ILE A 86 -12.65 11.53 -1.44
C ILE A 86 -11.63 10.61 -2.14
N ALA A 87 -10.43 10.46 -1.58
CA ALA A 87 -9.42 9.54 -2.12
C ALA A 87 -9.94 8.11 -2.18
N TRP A 88 -10.56 7.63 -1.10
CA TRP A 88 -11.15 6.30 -1.07
C TRP A 88 -12.36 6.16 -1.99
N ALA A 89 -13.19 7.19 -2.11
CA ALA A 89 -14.31 7.20 -3.05
C ALA A 89 -13.82 7.06 -4.50
N ALA A 90 -12.83 7.86 -4.91
CA ALA A 90 -12.21 7.76 -6.23
C ALA A 90 -11.57 6.39 -6.47
N MET A 91 -10.82 5.87 -5.50
CA MET A 91 -10.24 4.52 -5.57
C MET A 91 -11.31 3.44 -5.77
N THR A 92 -12.42 3.54 -5.03
CA THR A 92 -13.51 2.57 -5.08
C THR A 92 -14.19 2.56 -6.44
N ARG A 93 -14.43 3.74 -7.04
CA ARG A 93 -14.92 3.85 -8.43
C ARG A 93 -14.00 3.13 -9.39
N ILE A 94 -12.69 3.41 -9.33
CA ILE A 94 -11.70 2.79 -10.22
C ILE A 94 -11.63 1.27 -10.03
N VAL A 95 -11.69 0.78 -8.78
CA VAL A 95 -11.69 -0.65 -8.45
C VAL A 95 -12.91 -1.36 -9.04
N ASP A 96 -14.11 -0.80 -8.83
CA ASP A 96 -15.35 -1.40 -9.33
C ASP A 96 -15.43 -1.30 -10.87
N ASP A 97 -15.11 -0.15 -11.47
CA ASP A 97 -15.17 0.08 -12.92
C ASP A 97 -14.21 -0.85 -13.71
N LYS A 98 -13.04 -1.13 -13.13
CA LYS A 98 -12.03 -2.00 -13.76
C LYS A 98 -12.16 -3.47 -13.35
N GLY A 99 -13.11 -3.81 -12.47
CA GLY A 99 -13.27 -5.16 -11.95
C GLY A 99 -12.01 -5.67 -11.25
N ILE A 100 -11.31 -4.80 -10.51
CA ILE A 100 -10.08 -5.16 -9.79
C ILE A 100 -10.40 -6.24 -8.75
N ARG A 101 -9.54 -7.26 -8.69
CA ARG A 101 -9.65 -8.39 -7.77
C ARG A 101 -8.61 -8.35 -6.66
N LEU A 102 -7.47 -7.70 -6.90
CA LEU A 102 -6.43 -7.47 -5.89
C LEU A 102 -5.88 -6.04 -5.99
N LEU A 103 -6.03 -5.29 -4.90
CA LEU A 103 -5.33 -4.02 -4.66
C LEU A 103 -4.06 -4.33 -3.86
N PHE A 104 -2.89 -3.86 -4.30
CA PHE A 104 -1.64 -4.14 -3.60
C PHE A 104 -0.66 -2.97 -3.66
N GLY A 105 0.42 -3.04 -2.89
CA GLY A 105 1.51 -2.06 -2.93
C GLY A 105 2.47 -2.20 -1.75
N CYS A 106 3.30 -1.19 -1.54
CA CYS A 106 4.20 -1.10 -0.40
C CYS A 106 3.61 -0.16 0.66
N SER A 107 3.41 -0.65 1.88
CA SER A 107 3.03 0.18 3.03
C SER A 107 4.26 0.50 3.87
N SER A 108 4.59 1.78 3.97
CA SER A 108 5.82 2.25 4.62
C SER A 108 5.61 2.75 6.05
N PHE A 109 6.54 2.38 6.92
CA PHE A 109 6.81 2.94 8.22
C PHE A 109 7.87 4.05 8.07
N ALA A 110 7.81 5.09 8.89
CA ALA A 110 8.80 6.16 8.90
C ALA A 110 10.11 5.69 9.54
N GLY A 111 11.24 5.99 8.92
CA GLY A 111 12.56 5.50 9.33
C GLY A 111 12.87 4.11 8.76
N ALA A 112 14.09 3.92 8.27
CA ALA A 112 14.55 2.63 7.76
C ALA A 112 14.97 1.62 8.84
N ASP A 113 15.18 2.07 10.08
CA ASP A 113 15.51 1.19 11.21
C ASP A 113 14.28 0.36 11.63
N PRO A 114 14.35 -0.98 11.64
CA PRO A 114 13.27 -1.84 12.13
C PRO A 114 13.08 -1.81 13.65
N ALA A 115 14.08 -1.41 14.44
CA ALA A 115 14.03 -1.52 15.89
C ALA A 115 12.88 -0.71 16.53
N PRO A 116 12.61 0.55 16.15
CA PRO A 116 11.45 1.30 16.64
C PRO A 116 10.09 0.65 16.29
N HIS A 117 10.03 -0.14 15.21
CA HIS A 117 8.80 -0.75 14.70
C HIS A 117 8.59 -2.18 15.17
N ALA A 118 9.47 -2.72 16.03
CA ALA A 118 9.50 -4.13 16.39
C ALA A 118 8.16 -4.68 16.93
N GLU A 119 7.46 -3.93 17.79
CA GLU A 119 6.15 -4.34 18.30
C GLU A 119 5.09 -4.38 17.20
N ALA A 120 5.07 -3.38 16.31
CA ALA A 120 4.12 -3.30 15.20
C ALA A 120 4.36 -4.42 14.18
N LEU A 121 5.62 -4.71 13.85
CA LEU A 121 6.00 -5.81 12.97
C LEU A 121 5.64 -7.17 13.58
N ALA A 122 5.84 -7.35 14.89
CA ALA A 122 5.42 -8.57 15.58
C ALA A 122 3.90 -8.74 15.57
N TYR A 123 3.14 -7.65 15.75
CA TYR A 123 1.68 -7.65 15.63
C TYR A 123 1.22 -8.09 14.24
N LEU A 124 1.81 -7.51 13.19
CA LEU A 124 1.52 -7.89 11.81
C LEU A 124 1.83 -9.36 11.52
N ALA A 125 2.99 -9.86 11.97
CA ALA A 125 3.39 -11.26 11.80
C ALA A 125 2.45 -12.24 12.50
N ARG A 126 1.81 -11.83 13.60
CA ARG A 126 0.86 -12.66 14.36
C ARG A 126 -0.51 -12.73 13.70
N HIS A 127 -0.95 -11.65 13.05
CA HIS A 127 -2.37 -11.43 12.75
C HIS A 127 -2.70 -11.21 11.27
N HIS A 128 -1.72 -10.84 10.45
CA HIS A 128 -1.98 -10.27 9.12
C HIS A 128 -1.03 -10.79 8.03
N LEU A 129 -0.36 -11.92 8.23
CA LEU A 129 0.46 -12.50 7.17
C LEU A 129 -0.41 -12.93 5.98
N ALA A 130 0.16 -12.81 4.79
CA ALA A 130 -0.41 -13.32 3.55
C ALA A 130 -0.77 -14.82 3.67
N PRO A 131 -1.83 -15.28 3.00
CA PRO A 131 -2.04 -16.71 2.73
C PRO A 131 -0.81 -17.33 2.07
N ASP A 132 -0.60 -18.63 2.28
CA ASP A 132 0.60 -19.32 1.78
C ASP A 132 0.73 -19.23 0.26
N GLU A 133 -0.39 -19.31 -0.47
CA GLU A 133 -0.40 -19.17 -1.94
C GLU A 133 0.01 -17.77 -2.42
N TRP A 134 -0.22 -16.71 -1.63
CA TRP A 134 0.05 -15.32 -2.03
C TRP A 134 1.27 -14.72 -1.33
N SER A 135 1.95 -15.49 -0.48
CA SER A 135 3.05 -15.01 0.35
C SER A 135 4.23 -14.49 -0.49
N PRO A 136 4.55 -13.19 -0.44
CA PRO A 136 5.71 -12.64 -1.15
C PRO A 136 7.02 -13.25 -0.63
N GLY A 137 7.86 -13.72 -1.55
CA GLY A 137 9.19 -14.22 -1.23
C GLY A 137 10.18 -13.08 -0.94
N VAL A 138 11.28 -13.42 -0.26
CA VAL A 138 12.36 -12.47 0.05
C VAL A 138 13.24 -12.28 -1.19
N LYS A 139 13.34 -11.04 -1.68
CA LYS A 139 14.23 -10.67 -2.79
C LYS A 139 15.35 -9.73 -2.37
N ASN A 140 15.06 -8.81 -1.44
CA ASN A 140 16.05 -7.86 -0.93
C ASN A 140 16.95 -8.51 0.15
N SER A 141 18.27 -8.40 0.02
CA SER A 141 19.24 -8.96 0.98
C SER A 141 19.21 -8.31 2.36
N ASN A 142 18.71 -7.08 2.44
CA ASN A 142 18.54 -6.33 3.69
C ASN A 142 17.14 -6.50 4.30
N ALA A 143 16.32 -7.40 3.76
CA ALA A 143 15.01 -7.69 4.31
C ALA A 143 15.12 -8.20 5.76
N VAL A 144 14.22 -7.71 6.60
CA VAL A 144 14.13 -8.05 8.02
C VAL A 144 12.95 -8.98 8.22
N ALA A 145 13.22 -10.23 8.58
CA ALA A 145 12.17 -11.20 8.89
C ALA A 145 11.34 -10.73 10.09
N MET A 146 10.02 -10.76 9.94
CA MET A 146 9.10 -10.42 11.01
C MET A 146 8.85 -11.66 11.87
N THR A 147 9.01 -11.52 13.17
CA THR A 147 8.78 -12.63 14.11
C THR A 147 7.48 -12.42 14.85
N ALA A 148 6.56 -13.39 14.77
CA ALA A 148 5.35 -13.38 15.56
C ALA A 148 5.71 -13.48 17.05
N LYS A 149 5.32 -12.46 17.82
CA LYS A 149 5.45 -12.42 19.28
C LYS A 149 4.15 -11.92 19.87
N ASP A 150 3.84 -12.35 21.10
CA ASP A 150 2.70 -11.81 21.82
C ASP A 150 3.01 -10.38 22.26
N VAL A 151 2.36 -9.42 21.60
CA VAL A 151 2.48 -7.98 21.86
C VAL A 151 1.11 -7.43 22.24
N PRO A 152 1.05 -6.37 23.07
CA PRO A 152 -0.22 -5.78 23.45
C PRO A 152 -0.95 -5.21 22.23
N ARG A 153 -2.29 -5.18 22.25
CA ARG A 153 -3.10 -4.59 21.16
C ARG A 153 -2.70 -3.15 20.78
N ARG A 154 -2.12 -2.39 21.71
CA ARG A 154 -1.60 -1.03 21.45
C ARG A 154 -0.47 -1.01 20.39
N ALA A 155 0.21 -2.14 20.15
CA ALA A 155 1.22 -2.25 19.09
C ALA A 155 0.65 -1.90 17.71
N LEU A 156 -0.66 -2.08 17.49
CA LEU A 156 -1.36 -1.64 16.29
C LEU A 156 -1.25 -0.12 16.08
N LEU A 157 -1.08 0.69 17.13
CA LEU A 157 -0.89 2.14 16.99
C LEU A 157 0.42 2.50 16.27
N GLY A 158 1.43 1.62 16.35
CA GLY A 158 2.69 1.75 15.60
C GLY A 158 2.58 1.34 14.13
N VAL A 159 1.50 0.68 13.72
CA VAL A 159 1.24 0.37 12.30
C VAL A 159 0.77 1.65 11.58
N PRO A 160 1.31 2.00 10.41
CA PRO A 160 0.92 3.19 9.65
C PRO A 160 -0.59 3.32 9.46
N PRO A 161 -1.19 4.53 9.60
CA PRO A 161 -2.64 4.71 9.52
C PRO A 161 -3.28 4.16 8.24
N LEU A 162 -2.60 4.31 7.10
CA LEU A 162 -3.07 3.80 5.82
C LEU A 162 -3.05 2.26 5.81
N LEU A 163 -1.97 1.64 6.29
CA LEU A 163 -1.87 0.19 6.44
C LEU A 163 -3.00 -0.35 7.33
N ARG A 164 -3.27 0.27 8.48
CA ARG A 164 -4.39 -0.14 9.35
C ARG A 164 -5.74 -0.12 8.62
N THR A 165 -5.92 0.76 7.63
CA THR A 165 -7.14 0.81 6.82
C THR A 165 -7.22 -0.39 5.88
N TYR A 166 -6.13 -0.77 5.22
CA TYR A 166 -6.06 -2.01 4.42
C TYR A 166 -6.35 -3.25 5.28
N LEU A 167 -5.76 -3.34 6.48
CA LEU A 167 -5.99 -4.48 7.38
C LEU A 167 -7.46 -4.61 7.80
N ARG A 168 -8.16 -3.48 8.02
CA ARG A 168 -9.61 -3.46 8.29
C ARG A 168 -10.45 -3.90 7.09
N MET A 169 -9.89 -3.89 5.89
CA MET A 169 -10.51 -4.40 4.66
C MET A 169 -10.13 -5.86 4.39
N GLY A 170 -9.55 -6.58 5.37
CA GLY A 170 -9.09 -7.96 5.18
C GLY A 170 -7.70 -8.04 4.54
N GLY A 171 -6.98 -6.92 4.46
CA GLY A 171 -5.64 -6.89 3.90
C GLY A 171 -4.63 -7.69 4.72
N TRP A 172 -3.60 -8.15 4.02
CA TRP A 172 -2.50 -8.96 4.53
C TRP A 172 -1.16 -8.38 4.10
N VAL A 173 -0.07 -8.84 4.73
CA VAL A 173 1.29 -8.34 4.51
C VAL A 173 2.32 -9.46 4.29
N SER A 174 3.48 -9.11 3.73
CA SER A 174 4.65 -9.99 3.68
C SER A 174 5.12 -10.40 5.09
N ASN A 175 5.83 -11.53 5.19
CA ASN A 175 6.46 -11.99 6.43
C ASN A 175 7.80 -11.30 6.75
N HIS A 176 8.16 -10.29 5.97
CA HIS A 176 9.39 -9.52 6.11
C HIS A 176 9.13 -8.06 5.74
N ALA A 177 9.91 -7.18 6.35
CA ALA A 177 9.96 -5.77 6.01
C ALA A 177 11.25 -5.47 5.23
N VAL A 178 11.22 -4.48 4.36
CA VAL A 178 12.34 -4.10 3.48
C VAL A 178 12.71 -2.65 3.77
N PRO A 179 13.97 -2.38 4.16
CA PRO A 179 14.44 -1.01 4.38
C PRO A 179 14.70 -0.32 3.04
N ASP A 180 14.20 0.91 2.91
CA ASP A 180 14.49 1.86 1.85
C ASP A 180 15.31 3.01 2.46
N LEU A 181 16.62 2.97 2.20
CA LEU A 181 17.58 3.95 2.74
C LEU A 181 17.52 5.30 2.00
N GLU A 182 16.96 5.34 0.78
CA GLU A 182 16.85 6.58 0.02
C GLU A 182 15.68 7.42 0.51
N LEU A 183 14.56 6.77 0.83
CA LEU A 183 13.37 7.42 1.38
C LEU A 183 13.36 7.48 2.92
N ASP A 184 14.34 6.86 3.59
CA ASP A 184 14.35 6.64 5.04
C ASP A 184 13.02 6.03 5.53
N THR A 185 12.65 4.89 4.92
CA THR A 185 11.45 4.16 5.30
C THR A 185 11.72 2.67 5.43
N LEU A 186 10.83 1.98 6.14
CA LEU A 186 10.79 0.54 6.20
C LEU A 186 9.42 0.10 5.68
N HIS A 187 9.34 -0.75 4.66
CA HIS A 187 8.06 -1.11 4.07
C HIS A 187 7.76 -2.60 4.10
N VAL A 188 6.47 -2.93 4.15
CA VAL A 188 5.95 -4.30 3.95
C VAL A 188 5.12 -4.33 2.67
N PHE A 189 5.13 -5.47 1.97
CA PHE A 189 4.16 -5.68 0.91
C PHE A 189 2.78 -5.72 1.55
N THR A 190 1.77 -5.15 0.90
CA THR A 190 0.38 -5.19 1.36
C THR A 190 -0.51 -5.62 0.21
N GLY A 191 -1.39 -6.59 0.45
CA GLY A 191 -2.41 -7.03 -0.51
C GLY A 191 -3.80 -6.98 0.12
N VAL A 192 -4.80 -6.58 -0.65
CA VAL A 192 -6.23 -6.59 -0.29
C VAL A 192 -7.00 -7.22 -1.43
N GLU A 193 -7.51 -8.43 -1.19
CA GLU A 193 -8.43 -9.11 -2.11
C GLU A 193 -9.81 -8.46 -2.02
N ILE A 194 -10.31 -7.96 -3.15
CA ILE A 194 -11.54 -7.14 -3.16
C ILE A 194 -12.76 -7.97 -2.70
N ASP A 195 -12.78 -9.26 -3.01
CA ASP A 195 -13.86 -10.17 -2.61
C ASP A 195 -13.82 -10.54 -1.12
N HIS A 196 -12.68 -10.34 -0.45
CA HIS A 196 -12.52 -10.59 0.98
C HIS A 196 -12.81 -9.36 1.84
N ILE A 197 -13.08 -8.20 1.22
CA ILE A 197 -13.48 -7.00 1.95
C ILE A 197 -14.81 -7.28 2.67
N PRO A 198 -14.90 -7.06 4.01
CA PRO A 198 -16.14 -7.28 4.74
C PRO A 198 -17.32 -6.53 4.11
N ALA A 199 -18.45 -7.21 3.90
CA ALA A 199 -19.57 -6.68 3.12
C ALA A 199 -20.08 -5.31 3.61
N ALA A 200 -20.09 -5.07 4.93
CA ALA A 200 -20.45 -3.77 5.49
C ALA A 200 -19.46 -2.66 5.10
N ARG A 201 -18.17 -2.98 5.02
CA ARG A 201 -17.11 -2.07 4.61
C ARG A 201 -17.17 -1.78 3.12
N ALA A 202 -17.36 -2.81 2.29
CA ALA A 202 -17.55 -2.64 0.85
C ALA A 202 -18.75 -1.74 0.53
N ARG A 203 -19.90 -1.94 1.21
CA ARG A 203 -21.07 -1.05 1.07
C ARG A 203 -20.77 0.39 1.47
N ALA A 204 -20.04 0.61 2.57
CA ALA A 204 -19.68 1.96 3.01
C ALA A 204 -18.78 2.67 1.98
N LEU A 205 -17.78 1.97 1.42
CA LEU A 205 -16.91 2.50 0.38
C LEU A 205 -17.70 2.86 -0.89
N ARG A 206 -18.60 1.98 -1.33
CA ARG A 206 -19.46 2.22 -2.51
C ARG A 206 -20.46 3.36 -2.30
N ALA A 207 -20.99 3.51 -1.09
CA ALA A 207 -21.85 4.64 -0.74
C ALA A 207 -21.08 5.96 -0.81
N MET A 208 -19.84 6.00 -0.31
CA MET A 208 -18.96 7.16 -0.45
C MET A 208 -18.62 7.46 -1.92
N ALA A 209 -18.44 6.42 -2.74
CA ALA A 209 -18.21 6.53 -4.17
C ALA A 209 -19.46 6.91 -4.99
N SER A 210 -20.65 6.89 -4.40
CA SER A 210 -21.88 7.28 -5.11
C SER A 210 -22.37 8.69 -4.73
N ALA A 211 -21.73 9.30 -3.72
CA ALA A 211 -21.94 10.69 -3.32
C ALA A 211 -21.15 11.65 -4.21
#